data_AF-A0A845ZQQ7-F1
#
_entry.id   AF-A0A845ZQQ7-F1
#
_cell.length_a   1.000
_cell.length_b   1.000
_cell.length_c   1.000
_cell.angle_alpha   90.00
_cell.angle_beta   90.00
_cell.angle_gamma   90.00
#
_symmetry.space_group_name_H-M   'P 1'
#
loop_
_entity.id
_entity.type
_entity.pdbx_description
1 polymer ?
#
loop_
_entity_poly.entity_id
_entity_poly.type
_entity_poly.pdbx_seq_one_letter_code
_entity_poly.pdbx_strand_id
1 'polypeptide(L)'
;VDTLERFPIDIQPFRDMIAGQQMDLYRSRYETFDELNLYCYRVAGTVGLMSSAVLGVDNSTSKAPWDQQTNSYNPVGEAIALGIANQLTNILRDIGEDARRGRIYIPLEDLERFDYTEDDLFKGVVDDRWQELMRFQIQRARDYYTKAERGIRALSRDARWPVWSALMLYQKILNVIEHNHYDVFSQRAYVPKLPKMLSLPIAWLRAQVL
;
A
#
# COMPACT_ATOMS: atom_id res chain seq x y z
N VAL A 1 -12.62 24.07 -4.29
CA VAL A 1 -11.78 25.19 -4.78
C VAL A 1 -10.71 25.54 -3.73
N ASP A 2 -11.08 25.75 -2.46
CA ASP A 2 -10.15 26.06 -1.35
C ASP A 2 -8.84 25.21 -1.32
N THR A 3 -8.91 23.87 -1.40
CA THR A 3 -7.70 23.03 -1.40
C THR A 3 -6.79 23.26 -2.62
N LEU A 4 -7.36 23.48 -3.81
CA LEU A 4 -6.59 23.74 -5.04
C LEU A 4 -5.95 25.14 -5.02
N GLU A 5 -6.53 26.09 -4.27
CA GLU A 5 -5.97 27.43 -4.09
C GLU A 5 -4.84 27.45 -3.05
N ARG A 6 -4.87 26.54 -2.07
CA ARG A 6 -3.92 26.49 -0.95
C ARG A 6 -2.74 25.55 -1.17
N PHE A 7 -2.89 24.51 -1.99
CA PHE A 7 -1.88 23.46 -2.17
C PHE A 7 -1.54 23.24 -3.64
N PRO A 8 -0.27 22.92 -3.97
CA PRO A 8 0.20 22.72 -5.34
C PRO A 8 -0.20 21.33 -5.86
N ILE A 9 -1.49 21.15 -6.13
CA ILE A 9 -2.06 19.86 -6.55
C ILE A 9 -2.05 19.77 -8.08
N ASP A 10 -1.31 18.79 -8.62
CA ASP A 10 -1.37 18.43 -10.04
C ASP A 10 -2.66 17.68 -10.35
N ILE A 11 -3.25 17.94 -11.53
CA ILE A 11 -4.42 17.24 -12.05
C ILE A 11 -4.09 15.82 -12.53
N GLN A 12 -2.83 15.54 -12.89
CA GLN A 12 -2.45 14.27 -13.51
C GLN A 12 -2.74 13.03 -12.62
N PRO A 13 -2.44 13.02 -11.30
CA PRO A 13 -2.82 11.91 -10.41
C PRO A 13 -4.33 11.61 -10.39
N PHE A 14 -5.19 12.61 -10.56
CA PHE A 14 -6.64 12.40 -10.63
C PHE A 14 -7.05 11.74 -11.95
N ARG A 15 -6.42 12.12 -13.06
CA ARG A 15 -6.65 11.48 -14.36
C ARG A 15 -6.18 10.03 -14.34
N ASP A 16 -5.02 9.77 -13.75
CA ASP A 16 -4.49 8.42 -13.57
C ASP A 16 -5.41 7.57 -12.67
N MET A 17 -5.96 8.15 -11.61
CA MET A 17 -6.97 7.50 -10.76
C MET A 17 -8.21 7.10 -11.55
N ILE A 18 -8.78 8.02 -12.34
CA ILE A 18 -9.94 7.74 -13.19
C ILE A 18 -9.61 6.62 -14.18
N ALA A 19 -8.42 6.64 -14.79
CA ALA A 19 -7.96 5.56 -15.67
C ALA A 19 -7.84 4.23 -14.92
N GLY A 20 -7.43 4.24 -13.64
CA GLY A 20 -7.44 3.06 -12.76
C GLY A 20 -8.85 2.53 -12.51
N GLN A 21 -9.80 3.39 -12.18
CA GLN A 21 -11.20 3.00 -12.00
C GLN A 21 -11.82 2.43 -13.29
N GLN A 22 -11.42 2.93 -14.46
CA GLN A 22 -11.85 2.37 -15.75
C GLN A 22 -11.31 0.96 -16.00
N MET A 23 -10.12 0.61 -15.48
CA MET A 23 -9.58 -0.75 -15.60
C MET A 23 -10.51 -1.76 -14.93
N ASP A 24 -11.11 -1.41 -13.78
CA ASP A 24 -12.01 -2.29 -13.04
C ASP A 24 -13.31 -2.64 -13.80
N LEU A 25 -13.66 -1.93 -14.88
CA LEU A 25 -14.86 -2.20 -15.68
C LEU A 25 -14.69 -3.41 -16.61
N TYR A 26 -13.47 -3.66 -17.10
CA TYR A 26 -13.22 -4.65 -18.16
C TYR A 26 -12.16 -5.68 -17.78
N ARG A 27 -11.30 -5.36 -16.80
CA ARG A 27 -10.18 -6.21 -16.41
C ARG A 27 -10.51 -6.97 -15.14
N SER A 28 -10.40 -8.30 -15.20
CA SER A 28 -10.65 -9.18 -14.06
C SER A 28 -9.43 -10.01 -13.69
N ARG A 29 -8.39 -10.07 -14.54
CA ARG A 29 -7.13 -10.81 -14.37
C ARG A 29 -5.93 -9.93 -14.71
N TYR A 30 -4.78 -10.26 -14.13
CA TYR A 30 -3.49 -9.64 -14.38
C TYR A 30 -2.49 -10.75 -14.69
N GLU A 31 -1.86 -10.72 -15.85
CA GLU A 31 -0.92 -11.78 -16.26
C GLU A 31 0.35 -11.68 -15.41
N THR A 32 0.87 -10.46 -15.25
CA THR A 32 2.13 -10.21 -14.54
C THR A 32 1.97 -9.23 -13.38
N PHE A 33 2.95 -9.25 -12.48
CA PHE A 33 3.02 -8.26 -11.40
C PHE A 33 3.16 -6.83 -11.93
N ASP A 34 3.83 -6.61 -13.06
CA ASP A 34 3.96 -5.25 -13.62
C ASP A 34 2.60 -4.65 -13.99
N GLU A 35 1.69 -5.47 -14.51
CA GLU A 35 0.34 -5.03 -14.83
C GLU A 35 -0.47 -4.73 -13.57
N LEU A 36 -0.35 -5.58 -12.54
CA LEU A 36 -0.97 -5.35 -11.24
C LEU A 36 -0.38 -4.11 -10.56
N ASN A 37 0.92 -3.90 -10.67
CA ASN A 37 1.63 -2.76 -10.10
C ASN A 37 1.18 -1.46 -10.75
N LEU A 38 0.96 -1.44 -12.08
CA LEU A 38 0.36 -0.30 -12.77
C LEU A 38 -1.06 -0.01 -12.25
N TYR A 39 -1.88 -1.05 -12.04
CA TYR A 39 -3.18 -0.89 -11.41
C TYR A 39 -3.07 -0.28 -10.02
N CYS A 40 -2.21 -0.84 -9.15
CA CYS A 40 -1.98 -0.35 -7.79
C CYS A 40 -1.47 1.09 -7.77
N TYR A 41 -0.57 1.46 -8.69
CA TYR A 41 -0.14 2.84 -8.89
C TYR A 41 -1.34 3.74 -9.18
N ARG A 42 -2.17 3.39 -10.17
CA ARG A 42 -3.32 4.22 -10.58
C ARG A 42 -4.35 4.37 -9.48
N VAL A 43 -4.73 3.29 -8.79
CA VAL A 43 -5.83 3.33 -7.80
C VAL A 43 -5.41 3.71 -6.38
N ALA A 44 -4.11 3.72 -6.08
CA ALA A 44 -3.64 4.03 -4.73
C ALA A 44 -2.32 4.81 -4.68
N GLY A 45 -1.36 4.53 -5.57
CA GLY A 45 -0.13 5.33 -5.69
C GLY A 45 -0.42 6.82 -5.99
N THR A 46 -1.40 7.09 -6.84
CA THR A 46 -1.91 8.43 -7.13
C THR A 46 -2.49 9.12 -5.90
N VAL A 47 -3.11 8.40 -4.95
CA VAL A 47 -3.57 8.95 -3.66
C VAL A 47 -2.40 9.42 -2.83
N GLY A 48 -1.29 8.69 -2.86
CA GLY A 48 -0.02 9.13 -2.28
C GLY A 48 0.43 10.46 -2.87
N LEU A 49 0.42 10.60 -4.20
CA LEU A 49 0.78 11.86 -4.89
C LEU A 49 -0.13 13.03 -4.50
N MET A 50 -1.45 12.81 -4.53
CA MET A 50 -2.44 13.82 -4.15
C MET A 50 -2.27 14.26 -2.69
N SER A 51 -2.03 13.30 -1.80
CA SER A 51 -1.89 13.56 -0.36
C SER A 51 -0.57 14.26 -0.04
N SER A 52 0.53 13.92 -0.72
CA SER A 52 1.83 14.55 -0.51
C SER A 52 1.82 16.06 -0.73
N ALA A 53 1.02 16.56 -1.68
CA ALA A 53 0.85 17.99 -1.91
C ALA A 53 0.22 18.72 -0.71
N VAL A 54 -0.62 18.03 0.07
CA VAL A 54 -1.27 18.57 1.27
C VAL A 54 -0.43 18.35 2.52
N LEU A 55 0.18 17.16 2.66
CA LEU A 55 1.00 16.80 3.81
C LEU A 55 2.30 17.62 3.90
N GLY A 56 2.82 18.06 2.75
CA GLY A 56 4.01 18.89 2.67
C GLY A 56 5.31 18.13 3.00
N VAL A 57 6.42 18.72 2.57
CA VAL A 57 7.78 18.23 2.80
C VAL A 57 8.51 19.21 3.71
N ASP A 58 9.15 18.69 4.75
CA ASP A 58 10.01 19.45 5.64
C ASP A 58 11.36 19.73 4.96
N ASN A 59 11.48 20.89 4.33
CA ASN A 59 12.72 21.35 3.72
C ASN A 59 13.79 21.74 4.76
N SER A 60 13.51 21.65 6.07
CA SER A 60 14.41 22.04 7.16
C SER A 60 15.31 20.92 7.67
N THR A 61 15.18 19.69 7.18
CA THR A 61 16.02 18.57 7.61
C THR A 61 17.48 18.77 7.20
N SER A 62 18.24 19.33 8.14
CA SER A 62 19.70 19.22 8.31
C SER A 62 20.53 19.44 7.05
N LYS A 63 20.42 20.63 6.46
CA LYS A 63 21.54 21.14 5.65
C LYS A 63 22.66 21.49 6.62
N ALA A 64 23.73 20.69 6.62
CA ALA A 64 24.96 21.15 7.20
C ALA A 64 25.38 22.45 6.50
N PRO A 65 26.01 23.43 7.18
CA PRO A 65 26.33 24.72 6.57
C PRO A 65 27.16 24.63 5.26
N TRP A 66 27.89 23.52 5.07
CA TRP A 66 28.70 23.24 3.88
C TRP A 66 27.95 22.49 2.77
N ASP A 67 26.71 22.07 3.01
CA ASP A 67 25.87 21.33 2.07
C ASP A 67 24.98 22.29 1.26
N GLN A 68 25.63 23.11 0.44
CA GLN A 68 24.97 24.12 -0.41
C GLN A 68 24.36 23.52 -1.69
N GLN A 69 24.59 22.23 -1.96
CA GLN A 69 24.33 21.59 -3.26
C GLN A 69 23.49 20.31 -3.20
N THR A 70 22.79 20.01 -2.11
CA THR A 70 21.82 18.91 -2.09
C THR A 70 20.46 19.37 -2.60
N ASN A 71 20.03 18.80 -3.72
CA ASN A 71 18.65 18.85 -4.18
C ASN A 71 17.73 18.51 -3.00
N SER A 72 16.71 19.34 -2.73
CA SER A 72 15.70 19.03 -1.73
C SER A 72 15.12 17.63 -2.01
N TYR A 73 15.32 16.71 -1.08
CA TYR A 73 14.79 15.36 -1.22
C TYR A 73 13.26 15.41 -1.26
N ASN A 74 12.68 14.84 -2.32
CA ASN A 74 11.24 14.81 -2.53
C ASN A 74 10.74 13.36 -2.41
N PRO A 75 10.00 12.99 -1.35
CA PRO A 75 9.62 11.61 -1.04
C PRO A 75 8.46 11.08 -1.91
N VAL A 76 8.41 11.49 -3.19
CA VAL A 76 7.34 11.10 -4.13
C VAL A 76 7.33 9.60 -4.37
N GLY A 77 8.51 8.99 -4.57
CA GLY A 77 8.62 7.55 -4.79
C GLY A 77 8.12 6.75 -3.58
N GLU A 78 8.38 7.24 -2.38
CA GLU A 78 7.97 6.64 -1.11
C GLU A 78 6.47 6.83 -0.85
N ALA A 79 5.90 7.97 -1.24
CA ALA A 79 4.45 8.18 -1.20
C ALA A 79 3.71 7.24 -2.16
N ILE A 80 4.22 7.06 -3.38
CA ILE A 80 3.71 6.07 -4.34
C ILE A 80 3.83 4.66 -3.74
N ALA A 81 4.99 4.33 -3.17
CA ALA A 81 5.22 3.02 -2.56
C ALA A 81 4.24 2.73 -1.42
N LEU A 82 3.91 3.73 -0.59
CA LEU A 82 2.90 3.57 0.47
C LEU A 82 1.52 3.27 -0.10
N GLY A 83 1.12 3.99 -1.16
CA GLY A 83 -0.13 3.74 -1.87
C GLY A 83 -0.20 2.30 -2.42
N ILE A 84 0.87 1.86 -3.10
CA ILE A 84 0.96 0.49 -3.63
C ILE A 84 0.92 -0.53 -2.48
N ALA A 85 1.67 -0.34 -1.39
CA ALA A 85 1.67 -1.24 -0.25
C ALA A 85 0.26 -1.41 0.36
N ASN A 86 -0.46 -0.29 0.52
CA ASN A 86 -1.83 -0.31 1.03
C ASN A 86 -2.78 -1.05 0.08
N GLN A 87 -2.61 -0.89 -1.24
CA GLN A 87 -3.46 -1.56 -2.21
C GLN A 87 -3.18 -3.06 -2.30
N LEU A 88 -1.91 -3.46 -2.30
CA LEU A 88 -1.54 -4.87 -2.19
C LEU A 88 -2.13 -5.48 -0.91
N THR A 89 -2.07 -4.75 0.21
CA THR A 89 -2.68 -5.20 1.47
C THR A 89 -4.20 -5.35 1.37
N ASN A 90 -4.90 -4.44 0.68
CA ASN A 90 -6.33 -4.56 0.43
C ASN A 90 -6.64 -5.81 -0.41
N ILE A 91 -5.92 -6.01 -1.50
CA ILE A 91 -6.05 -7.19 -2.36
C ILE A 91 -5.89 -8.47 -1.54
N LEU A 92 -4.81 -8.58 -0.75
CA LEU A 92 -4.54 -9.79 0.03
C LEU A 92 -5.58 -10.07 1.11
N ARG A 93 -6.15 -9.02 1.71
CA ARG A 93 -7.21 -9.15 2.70
C ARG A 93 -8.54 -9.58 2.07
N ASP A 94 -8.81 -9.15 0.85
CA ASP A 94 -10.13 -9.21 0.22
C ASP A 94 -10.22 -10.29 -0.90
N ILE A 95 -9.20 -11.14 -1.08
CA ILE A 95 -9.15 -12.20 -2.11
C ILE A 95 -10.43 -13.04 -2.16
N GLY A 96 -10.93 -13.52 -1.02
CA GLY A 96 -12.15 -14.34 -1.00
C GLY A 96 -13.40 -13.58 -1.47
N GLU A 97 -13.48 -12.28 -1.19
CA GLU A 97 -14.58 -11.43 -1.68
C GLU A 97 -14.45 -11.17 -3.18
N ASP A 98 -13.24 -10.87 -3.65
CA ASP A 98 -12.96 -10.66 -5.07
C ASP A 98 -13.22 -11.92 -5.89
N ALA A 99 -12.83 -13.09 -5.39
CA ALA A 99 -13.08 -14.38 -6.03
C ALA A 99 -14.57 -14.66 -6.22
N ARG A 100 -15.40 -14.36 -5.19
CA ARG A 100 -16.87 -14.48 -5.29
C ARG A 100 -17.49 -13.55 -6.35
N ARG A 101 -16.79 -12.48 -6.71
CA ARG A 101 -17.18 -11.54 -7.77
C ARG A 101 -16.54 -11.89 -9.12
N GLY A 102 -15.89 -13.05 -9.22
CA GLY A 102 -15.20 -13.51 -10.42
C GLY A 102 -13.95 -12.70 -10.74
N ARG A 103 -13.29 -12.09 -9.75
CA ARG A 103 -12.07 -11.28 -9.89
C ARG A 103 -10.87 -11.97 -9.26
N ILE A 104 -9.70 -11.84 -9.89
CA ILE A 104 -8.42 -12.28 -9.35
C ILE A 104 -7.41 -11.16 -9.59
N TYR A 105 -6.96 -10.55 -8.50
CA TYR A 105 -5.93 -9.51 -8.54
C TYR A 105 -4.52 -10.09 -8.40
N ILE A 106 -4.36 -11.29 -7.82
CA ILE A 106 -3.05 -11.97 -7.79
C ILE A 106 -2.59 -12.22 -9.24
N PRO A 107 -1.33 -11.92 -9.59
CA PRO A 107 -0.83 -12.16 -10.94
C PRO A 107 -0.91 -13.64 -11.32
N LEU A 108 -1.33 -13.94 -12.55
CA LEU A 108 -1.43 -15.32 -13.04
C LEU A 108 -0.05 -16.00 -13.10
N GLU A 109 1.02 -15.26 -13.41
CA GLU A 109 2.39 -15.78 -13.33
C GLU A 109 2.76 -16.25 -11.92
N ASP A 110 2.22 -15.60 -10.88
CA ASP A 110 2.46 -15.98 -9.50
C ASP A 110 1.60 -17.20 -9.13
N LEU A 111 0.36 -17.30 -9.62
CA LEU A 111 -0.45 -18.50 -9.49
C LEU A 111 0.26 -19.72 -10.10
N GLU A 112 0.75 -19.59 -11.33
CA GLU A 112 1.52 -20.63 -12.04
C GLU A 112 2.80 -20.99 -11.30
N ARG A 113 3.57 -19.99 -10.84
CA ARG A 113 4.83 -20.20 -10.12
C ARG A 113 4.68 -21.08 -8.87
N PHE A 114 3.55 -20.98 -8.18
CA PHE A 114 3.27 -21.74 -6.96
C PHE A 114 2.37 -22.97 -7.22
N ASP A 115 2.16 -23.34 -8.50
CA ASP A 115 1.30 -24.45 -8.90
C ASP A 115 -0.13 -24.35 -8.33
N TYR A 116 -0.67 -23.14 -8.21
CA TYR A 116 -2.00 -22.89 -7.63
C TYR A 116 -2.95 -22.39 -8.70
N THR A 117 -4.05 -23.11 -8.95
CA THR A 117 -4.91 -22.82 -10.11
C THR A 117 -5.99 -21.76 -9.80
N GLU A 118 -6.57 -21.15 -10.84
CA GLU A 118 -7.77 -20.31 -10.66
C GLU A 118 -8.94 -21.09 -10.03
N ASP A 119 -9.11 -22.37 -10.38
CA ASP A 119 -10.16 -23.22 -9.83
C ASP A 119 -9.96 -23.48 -8.32
N ASP A 120 -8.71 -23.72 -7.90
CA ASP A 120 -8.34 -23.80 -6.48
C ASP A 120 -8.70 -22.49 -5.74
N LEU A 121 -8.39 -21.34 -6.35
CA LEU A 121 -8.72 -20.02 -5.82
C LEU A 121 -10.24 -19.82 -5.66
N PHE A 122 -11.02 -20.17 -6.68
CA PHE A 122 -12.48 -20.05 -6.62
C PHE A 122 -13.13 -21.01 -5.64
N LYS A 123 -12.53 -22.19 -5.42
CA LYS A 123 -12.95 -23.15 -4.40
C LYS A 123 -12.46 -22.79 -2.99
N GLY A 124 -11.54 -21.81 -2.87
CA GLY A 124 -10.95 -21.39 -1.61
C GLY A 124 -10.07 -22.46 -0.98
N VAL A 125 -9.29 -23.18 -1.78
CA VAL A 125 -8.39 -24.25 -1.30
C VAL A 125 -7.23 -23.62 -0.52
N VAL A 126 -7.12 -23.93 0.77
CA VAL A 126 -6.03 -23.46 1.64
C VAL A 126 -5.09 -24.64 1.93
N ASP A 127 -4.08 -24.81 1.08
CA ASP A 127 -3.03 -25.83 1.18
C ASP A 127 -1.62 -25.20 1.25
N ASP A 128 -0.57 -26.02 1.24
CA ASP A 128 0.82 -25.53 1.36
C ASP A 128 1.21 -24.61 0.17
N ARG A 129 0.69 -24.89 -1.04
CA ARG A 129 0.91 -24.07 -2.24
C ARG A 129 0.34 -22.66 -2.04
N TRP A 130 -0.90 -22.58 -1.54
CA TRP A 130 -1.54 -21.33 -1.18
C TRP A 130 -0.76 -20.55 -0.13
N GLN A 131 -0.31 -21.22 0.93
CA GLN A 131 0.42 -20.56 2.00
C GLN A 131 1.75 -19.97 1.53
N GLU A 132 2.49 -20.68 0.67
CA GLU A 132 3.73 -20.16 0.08
C GLU A 132 3.47 -18.98 -0.86
N LEU A 133 2.44 -19.06 -1.71
CA LEU A 133 1.99 -17.94 -2.54
C LEU A 133 1.66 -16.71 -1.69
N MET A 134 0.88 -16.89 -0.61
CA MET A 134 0.51 -15.79 0.28
C MET A 134 1.72 -15.21 1.02
N ARG A 135 2.66 -16.05 1.49
CA ARG A 135 3.93 -15.58 2.07
C ARG A 135 4.69 -14.70 1.08
N PHE A 136 4.78 -15.13 -0.17
CA PHE A 136 5.45 -14.38 -1.23
C PHE A 136 4.78 -13.02 -1.50
N GLN A 137 3.45 -12.97 -1.60
CA GLN A 137 2.73 -11.71 -1.82
C GLN A 137 2.80 -10.77 -0.61
N ILE A 138 2.73 -11.31 0.61
CA ILE A 138 2.89 -10.53 1.84
C ILE A 138 4.28 -9.90 1.91
N GLN A 139 5.32 -10.67 1.57
CA GLN A 139 6.68 -10.14 1.53
C GLN A 139 6.82 -9.01 0.51
N ARG A 140 6.22 -9.17 -0.67
CA ARG A 140 6.17 -8.11 -1.69
C ARG A 140 5.53 -6.83 -1.14
N ALA A 141 4.39 -6.92 -0.44
CA ALA A 141 3.77 -5.76 0.19
C ALA A 141 4.68 -5.12 1.28
N ARG A 142 5.34 -5.95 2.11
CA ARG A 142 6.32 -5.50 3.12
C ARG A 142 7.50 -4.76 2.52
N ASP A 143 7.98 -5.17 1.34
CA ASP A 143 9.06 -4.48 0.64
C ASP A 143 8.63 -3.06 0.22
N TYR A 144 7.38 -2.89 -0.24
CA TYR A 144 6.83 -1.55 -0.53
C TYR A 144 6.66 -0.70 0.72
N TYR A 145 6.20 -1.27 1.85
CA TYR A 145 6.19 -0.53 3.12
C TYR A 145 7.59 -0.11 3.55
N THR A 146 8.59 -0.99 3.42
CA THR A 146 9.99 -0.69 3.76
C THR A 146 10.53 0.46 2.90
N LYS A 147 10.15 0.54 1.63
CA LYS A 147 10.46 1.68 0.76
C LYS A 147 9.75 2.95 1.26
N ALA A 148 8.45 2.86 1.54
CA ALA A 148 7.62 3.97 1.99
C ALA A 148 8.11 4.62 3.31
N GLU A 149 8.54 3.80 4.27
CA GLU A 149 9.01 4.27 5.58
C GLU A 149 10.16 5.28 5.49
N ARG A 150 11.02 5.17 4.45
CA ARG A 150 12.17 6.06 4.25
C ARG A 150 11.75 7.51 3.98
N GLY A 151 10.59 7.71 3.37
CA GLY A 151 10.08 9.03 2.99
C GLY A 151 9.40 9.78 4.13
N ILE A 152 8.99 9.09 5.20
CA ILE A 152 8.18 9.71 6.27
C ILE A 152 8.94 10.82 6.98
N ARG A 153 10.25 10.65 7.20
CA ARG A 153 11.11 11.67 7.82
C ARG A 153 11.12 12.99 7.07
N ALA A 154 10.96 12.94 5.75
CA ALA A 154 10.96 14.12 4.90
C ALA A 154 9.62 14.85 4.90
N LEU A 155 8.54 14.26 5.43
CA LEU A 155 7.26 14.96 5.53
C LEU A 155 7.32 16.08 6.59
N SER A 156 6.44 17.07 6.44
CA SER A 156 6.21 18.08 7.49
C SER A 156 5.93 17.40 8.83
N ARG A 157 6.43 17.99 9.93
CA ARG A 157 6.38 17.37 11.27
C ARG A 157 4.99 16.89 11.68
N ASP A 158 3.97 17.71 11.41
CA ASP A 158 2.58 17.41 11.77
C ASP A 158 1.98 16.25 10.94
N ALA A 159 2.53 15.99 9.74
CA ALA A 159 2.10 14.91 8.87
C ALA A 159 2.69 13.53 9.26
N ARG A 160 3.83 13.51 9.96
CA ARG A 160 4.56 12.25 10.25
C ARG A 160 3.74 11.30 11.12
N TRP A 161 3.09 11.80 12.16
CA TRP A 161 2.33 10.94 13.08
C TRP A 161 1.10 10.28 12.44
N PRO A 162 0.24 11.00 11.70
CA PRO A 162 -0.84 10.39 10.92
C PRO A 162 -0.33 9.34 9.91
N VAL A 163 0.76 9.63 9.20
CA VAL A 163 1.31 8.72 8.18
C VAL A 163 1.91 7.46 8.83
N TRP A 164 2.70 7.60 9.89
CA TRP A 164 3.19 6.46 10.67
C TRP A 164 2.05 5.62 11.22
N SER A 165 1.01 6.26 11.75
CA SER A 165 -0.17 5.57 12.29
C SER A 165 -0.87 4.76 11.21
N ALA A 166 -1.15 5.37 10.05
CA ALA A 166 -1.78 4.70 8.92
C ALA A 166 -0.94 3.52 8.42
N LEU A 167 0.36 3.73 8.19
CA LEU A 167 1.30 2.71 7.72
C LEU A 167 1.33 1.51 8.67
N MET A 168 1.52 1.76 9.98
CA MET A 168 1.61 0.68 10.98
C MET A 168 0.29 -0.09 11.10
N LEU A 169 -0.85 0.60 11.01
CA LEU A 169 -2.16 -0.05 11.06
C LEU A 169 -2.40 -0.94 9.87
N TYR A 170 -2.02 -0.50 8.68
CA TYR A 170 -2.16 -1.27 7.46
C TYR A 170 -1.21 -2.47 7.43
N GLN A 171 0.06 -2.30 7.81
CA GLN A 171 1.01 -3.41 7.98
C GLN A 171 0.48 -4.50 8.92
N LYS A 172 -0.20 -4.12 10.01
CA LYS A 172 -0.79 -5.09 10.96
C LYS A 172 -1.86 -5.98 10.33
N ILE A 173 -2.51 -5.57 9.23
CA ILE A 173 -3.46 -6.44 8.51
C ILE A 173 -2.74 -7.68 7.97
N LEU A 174 -1.52 -7.52 7.44
CA LEU A 174 -0.72 -8.63 6.93
C LEU A 174 -0.40 -9.64 8.06
N ASN A 175 -0.08 -9.14 9.26
CA ASN A 175 0.16 -10.01 10.42
C ASN A 175 -1.11 -10.75 10.86
N VAL A 176 -2.29 -10.14 10.70
CA VAL A 176 -3.57 -10.82 10.96
C VAL A 176 -3.81 -11.93 9.93
N ILE A 177 -3.49 -11.70 8.65
CA ILE A 177 -3.56 -12.74 7.61
C ILE A 177 -2.67 -13.94 7.99
N GLU A 178 -1.43 -13.69 8.42
CA GLU A 178 -0.51 -14.74 8.88
C GLU A 178 -1.05 -15.47 10.13
N HIS A 179 -1.56 -14.74 11.12
CA HIS A 179 -2.12 -15.32 12.34
C HIS A 179 -3.35 -16.20 12.06
N ASN A 180 -4.10 -15.86 11.03
CA ASN A 180 -5.26 -16.59 10.55
C ASN A 180 -4.89 -17.76 9.63
N HIS A 181 -3.62 -18.18 9.60
CA HIS A 181 -3.11 -19.24 8.74
C HIS A 181 -3.42 -19.02 7.26
N TYR A 182 -3.40 -17.75 6.82
CA TYR A 182 -3.65 -17.33 5.43
C TYR A 182 -5.06 -17.64 4.90
N ASP A 183 -6.00 -18.00 5.77
CA ASP A 183 -7.40 -18.19 5.40
C ASP A 183 -8.10 -16.83 5.26
N VAL A 184 -8.05 -16.28 4.05
CA VAL A 184 -8.72 -15.04 3.64
C VAL A 184 -10.03 -15.32 2.88
N PHE A 185 -10.38 -16.60 2.69
CA PHE A 185 -11.59 -17.02 2.00
C PHE A 185 -12.78 -17.06 2.95
N SER A 186 -12.58 -17.62 4.15
CA SER A 186 -13.63 -17.78 5.17
C SER A 186 -13.75 -16.56 6.09
N GLN A 187 -12.64 -15.85 6.33
CA GLN A 187 -12.57 -14.75 7.28
C GLN A 187 -11.78 -13.57 6.75
N ARG A 188 -12.33 -12.37 6.96
CA ARG A 188 -11.66 -11.13 6.55
C ARG A 188 -10.69 -10.66 7.62
N ALA A 189 -9.44 -10.42 7.27
CA ALA A 189 -8.43 -9.92 8.21
C ALA A 189 -8.67 -8.44 8.55
N TYR A 190 -8.87 -8.12 9.83
CA TYR A 190 -8.97 -6.73 10.29
C TYR A 190 -8.24 -6.54 11.63
N VAL A 191 -7.73 -5.34 11.85
CA VAL A 191 -7.08 -4.99 13.12
C VAL A 191 -8.14 -4.56 14.15
N PRO A 192 -8.28 -5.26 15.30
CA PRO A 192 -9.24 -4.87 16.34
C PRO A 192 -8.90 -3.53 16.99
N LYS A 193 -9.86 -2.96 17.77
CA LYS A 193 -9.70 -1.63 18.39
C LYS A 193 -8.50 -1.54 19.34
N LEU A 194 -8.24 -2.57 20.15
CA LEU A 194 -7.14 -2.54 21.12
C LEU A 194 -5.76 -2.46 20.43
N PRO A 195 -5.39 -3.35 19.48
CA PRO A 195 -4.14 -3.21 18.75
C PRO A 195 -4.02 -1.90 17.95
N LYS A 196 -5.14 -1.32 17.51
CA LYS A 196 -5.16 0.01 16.86
C LYS A 196 -4.74 1.12 17.82
N MET A 197 -5.33 1.16 19.01
CA MET A 197 -4.99 2.15 20.04
C MET A 197 -3.55 2.00 20.50
N LEU A 198 -3.06 0.77 20.69
CA LEU A 198 -1.70 0.51 21.12
C LEU A 198 -0.63 0.90 20.08
N SER A 199 -0.97 1.02 18.79
CA SER A 199 -0.02 1.53 17.78
C SER A 199 0.18 3.05 17.83
N LEU A 200 -0.78 3.83 18.36
CA LEU A 200 -0.70 5.29 18.29
C LEU A 200 0.48 5.88 19.09
N PRO A 201 0.79 5.41 20.33
CA PRO A 201 1.96 5.89 21.06
C PRO A 201 3.27 5.52 20.37
N ILE A 202 3.35 4.33 19.77
CA ILE A 202 4.55 3.88 19.04
C ILE A 202 4.74 4.70 17.77
N ALA A 203 3.66 4.96 17.02
CA ALA A 203 3.69 5.82 15.84
C ALA A 203 4.10 7.26 16.20
N TRP A 204 3.65 7.76 17.35
CA TRP A 204 4.03 9.08 17.84
C TRP A 204 5.52 9.14 18.16
N LEU A 205 6.05 8.15 18.91
CA LEU A 205 7.48 8.07 19.20
C LEU A 205 8.31 8.00 17.92
N ARG A 206 7.89 7.19 16.94
CA ARG A 206 8.55 7.13 15.63
C ARG A 206 8.52 8.49 14.93
N ALA A 207 7.39 9.19 14.90
CA ALA A 207 7.28 10.50 14.26
C ALA A 207 8.17 11.60 14.89
N GLN A 208 8.54 11.46 16.17
CA GLN A 208 9.45 12.39 16.83
C GLN A 208 10.93 12.10 16.52
N VAL A 209 11.28 10.82 16.38
CA VAL A 209 12.67 10.35 16.25
C VAL A 209 13.08 10.15 14.78
N LEU A 210 12.16 9.71 13.95
CA LEU A 210 12.30 9.35 12.54
C LEU A 210 11.46 10.30 11.69
#